data_AF-A0A058ZTW9-F1
#
_entry.id   AF-A0A058ZTW9-F1
#
_cell.length_a   1.000
_cell.length_b   1.000
_cell.length_c   1.000
_cell.angle_alpha   90.00
_cell.angle_beta   90.00
_cell.angle_gamma   90.00
#
_symmetry.space_group_name_H-M   'P 1'
#
loop_
_entity.id
_entity.type
_entity.pdbx_description
1 polymer ?
#
loop_
_entity_poly.entity_id
_entity_poly.type
_entity_poly.pdbx_seq_one_letter_code
_entity_poly.pdbx_strand_id
1 'polypeptide(L)'
;VDGYVNRLIPKFCFPSEGITGMGKCLHVLDVFRKCMPMDREKKDDVEGHFSEMTYHLASATELREHGIRFKRSKTNSLKDISFVDGVLRLPAISVDSSTMSNFLNLMAFERSHVEAGSEVASYIYCKDLMISNARDVQVLRAEGIILNLLESDEAVATMFNSLGRYSTICFESNLIDVLEKVNKYCNKRWNMWRANLIHTYFSNPWVTLSLIAAVFLFALTIIQTVYSVLDYRK
;
A
#
# COMPACT_ATOMS: atom_id res chain seq x y z
N VAL A 1 -17.97 35.81 15.77
CA VAL A 1 -16.49 35.76 15.88
C VAL A 1 -15.89 34.59 15.06
N ASP A 2 -16.67 33.56 14.71
CA ASP A 2 -16.20 32.31 14.07
C ASP A 2 -15.76 32.36 12.60
N GLY A 3 -16.08 33.43 11.86
CA GLY A 3 -15.71 33.54 10.44
C GLY A 3 -14.29 34.07 10.19
N TYR A 4 -13.76 34.88 11.10
CA TYR A 4 -12.49 35.58 10.92
C TYR A 4 -11.29 34.68 11.28
N VAL A 5 -11.41 33.91 12.36
CA VAL A 5 -10.39 32.96 12.81
C VAL A 5 -10.18 31.86 11.76
N ASN A 6 -11.26 31.31 11.18
CA ASN A 6 -11.19 30.29 10.13
C ASN A 6 -10.48 30.76 8.84
N ARG A 7 -10.41 32.07 8.58
CA ARG A 7 -9.65 32.63 7.44
C ARG A 7 -8.17 32.85 7.72
N LEU A 8 -7.76 32.90 8.99
CA LEU A 8 -6.39 33.16 9.40
C LEU A 8 -5.58 31.87 9.58
N ILE A 9 -6.23 30.79 10.01
CA ILE A 9 -5.57 29.50 10.25
C ILE A 9 -4.85 28.94 9.00
N PRO A 10 -5.43 28.97 7.77
CA PRO A 10 -4.75 28.46 6.58
C PRO A 10 -3.49 29.28 6.25
N LYS A 11 -3.56 30.61 6.45
CA LYS A 11 -2.44 31.54 6.21
C LYS A 11 -1.31 31.37 7.21
N PHE A 12 -1.62 30.92 8.43
CA PHE A 12 -0.63 30.70 9.48
C PHE A 12 0.05 29.34 9.36
N CYS A 13 -0.71 28.29 9.00
CA CYS A 13 -0.17 26.95 8.81
C CYS A 13 0.58 26.79 7.48
N PHE A 14 0.18 27.50 6.41
CA PHE A 14 0.76 27.37 5.08
C PHE A 14 0.84 28.73 4.34
N PRO A 15 1.86 29.55 4.59
CA PRO A 15 1.96 30.90 4.02
C PRO A 15 2.20 30.94 2.49
N SER A 16 2.50 29.80 1.85
CA SER A 16 2.91 29.69 0.44
C SER A 16 1.86 29.10 -0.51
N GLU A 17 0.76 28.53 0.00
CA GLU A 17 -0.26 27.90 -0.84
C GLU A 17 -1.60 28.62 -0.69
N GLY A 18 -2.13 29.08 -1.83
CA GLY A 18 -3.40 29.81 -1.92
C GLY A 18 -4.60 28.91 -1.67
N ILE A 19 -4.79 28.45 -0.42
CA ILE A 19 -5.97 27.68 -0.02
C ILE A 19 -7.18 28.62 0.00
N THR A 20 -7.97 28.64 -1.08
CA THR A 20 -9.24 29.36 -1.14
C THR A 20 -10.32 28.62 -0.35
N GLY A 21 -10.46 28.98 0.92
CA GLY A 21 -11.68 28.76 1.71
C GLY A 21 -11.87 27.37 2.31
N MET A 22 -11.25 27.12 3.48
CA MET A 22 -11.70 26.07 4.38
C MET A 22 -13.08 26.47 4.94
N GLY A 23 -14.16 25.87 4.44
CA GLY A 23 -15.49 26.00 5.04
C GLY A 23 -15.47 25.67 6.54
N LYS A 24 -16.57 25.94 7.27
CA LYS A 24 -16.69 25.87 8.74
C LYS A 24 -15.89 24.69 9.33
N CYS A 25 -14.83 24.99 10.08
CA CYS A 25 -14.02 24.00 10.78
C CYS A 25 -14.54 23.87 12.21
N LEU A 26 -14.88 22.65 12.62
CA LEU A 26 -15.43 22.38 13.96
C LEU A 26 -14.34 22.17 15.01
N HIS A 27 -13.13 21.81 14.58
CA HIS A 27 -12.01 21.47 15.46
C HIS A 27 -10.66 21.72 14.79
N VAL A 28 -9.57 21.89 15.55
CA VAL A 28 -8.21 22.07 15.02
C VAL A 28 -7.75 20.88 14.17
N LEU A 29 -8.18 19.66 14.52
CA LEU A 29 -7.89 18.46 13.73
C LEU A 29 -8.64 18.44 12.39
N ASP A 30 -9.83 19.05 12.32
CA ASP A 30 -10.57 19.21 11.06
C ASP A 30 -9.83 20.17 10.12
N VAL A 31 -9.10 21.15 10.67
CA VAL A 31 -8.20 22.00 9.89
C VAL A 31 -7.04 21.18 9.32
N PHE A 32 -6.33 20.43 10.16
CA PHE A 32 -5.18 19.62 9.73
C PHE A 32 -5.59 18.61 8.65
N ARG A 33 -6.75 17.96 8.82
CA ARG A 33 -7.31 17.04 7.85
C ARG A 33 -7.64 17.70 6.51
N LYS A 34 -8.25 18.88 6.52
CA LYS A 34 -8.57 19.64 5.29
C LYS A 34 -7.33 20.21 4.60
N CYS A 35 -6.22 20.35 5.33
CA CYS A 35 -4.91 20.74 4.79
C CYS A 35 -4.12 19.55 4.23
N MET A 36 -4.51 18.32 4.53
CA MET A 36 -4.10 17.19 3.70
C MET A 36 -4.80 17.28 2.35
N PRO A 37 -4.14 16.95 1.23
CA PRO A 37 -4.70 17.00 -0.12
C PRO A 37 -5.76 15.91 -0.32
N MET A 38 -6.96 16.19 0.20
CA MET A 38 -8.13 15.34 0.13
C MET A 38 -9.15 16.04 -0.78
N ASP A 39 -9.41 15.47 -1.96
CA ASP A 39 -10.51 15.94 -2.81
C ASP A 39 -11.85 15.62 -2.15
N ARG A 40 -12.72 16.63 -2.08
CA ARG A 40 -14.09 16.49 -1.55
C ARG A 40 -15.03 16.10 -2.68
N GLU A 41 -15.54 14.87 -2.65
CA GLU A 41 -16.74 14.50 -3.39
C GLU A 41 -17.85 13.99 -2.45
N LYS A 42 -19.10 14.21 -2.88
CA LYS A 42 -20.33 13.93 -2.12
C LYS A 42 -20.56 12.42 -2.01
N LYS A 43 -20.99 11.97 -0.84
CA LYS A 43 -21.36 10.58 -0.52
C LYS A 43 -22.62 10.16 -1.27
N ASP A 44 -22.57 9.00 -1.91
CA ASP A 44 -23.74 8.15 -2.10
C ASP A 44 -23.80 7.17 -0.93
N ASP A 45 -24.92 7.16 -0.21
CA ASP A 45 -25.15 6.27 0.93
C ASP A 45 -25.34 4.83 0.41
N VAL A 46 -24.33 3.98 0.62
CA VAL A 46 -24.48 2.53 0.48
C VAL A 46 -24.18 1.88 1.82
N GLU A 47 -25.27 1.43 2.45
CA GLU A 47 -25.28 0.70 3.71
C GLU A 47 -24.74 -0.72 3.46
N GLY A 48 -23.42 -0.89 3.65
CA GLY A 48 -22.72 -2.17 3.47
C GLY A 48 -22.73 -3.00 4.75
N HIS A 49 -23.29 -4.20 4.67
CA HIS A 49 -23.30 -5.22 5.72
C HIS A 49 -21.87 -5.51 6.23
N PHE A 50 -21.64 -5.29 7.51
CA PHE A 50 -20.41 -5.62 8.23
C PHE A 50 -20.21 -7.13 8.29
N SER A 51 -19.36 -7.66 7.41
CA SER A 51 -18.67 -8.93 7.67
C SER A 51 -17.32 -8.59 8.28
N GLU A 52 -17.06 -9.12 9.47
CA GLU A 52 -15.73 -9.26 10.06
C GLU A 52 -14.90 -10.19 9.17
N MET A 53 -14.54 -9.71 7.98
CA MET A 53 -13.71 -10.42 7.04
C MET A 53 -12.29 -9.91 7.24
N THR A 54 -11.55 -10.57 8.12
CA THR A 54 -10.11 -10.41 8.19
C THR A 54 -9.54 -10.87 6.85
N TYR A 55 -9.32 -9.94 5.93
CA TYR A 55 -8.64 -10.23 4.68
C TYR A 55 -7.20 -10.62 5.04
N HIS A 56 -6.90 -11.91 5.00
CA HIS A 56 -5.53 -12.39 5.06
C HIS A 56 -4.85 -12.05 3.74
N LEU A 57 -4.38 -10.81 3.64
CA LEU A 57 -3.55 -10.35 2.54
C LEU A 57 -2.10 -10.75 2.80
N ALA A 58 -1.42 -11.14 1.73
CA ALA A 58 0.03 -11.33 1.76
C ALA A 58 0.76 -9.99 2.04
N SER A 59 1.90 -10.08 2.71
CA SER A 59 2.79 -8.94 2.99
C SER A 59 3.37 -8.33 1.69
N ALA A 60 3.95 -7.13 1.74
CA ALA A 60 4.47 -6.47 0.55
C ALA A 60 5.56 -7.30 -0.16
N THR A 61 6.39 -8.00 0.61
CA THR A 61 7.40 -8.91 0.05
C THR A 61 6.74 -10.08 -0.69
N GLU A 62 5.76 -10.74 -0.08
CA GLU A 62 5.04 -11.88 -0.69
C GLU A 62 4.20 -11.46 -1.90
N LEU A 63 3.54 -10.30 -1.85
CA LEU A 63 2.82 -9.74 -3.01
C LEU A 63 3.76 -9.56 -4.20
N ARG A 64 5.01 -9.13 -3.96
CA ARG A 64 6.03 -9.02 -5.01
C ARG A 64 6.42 -10.40 -5.58
N GLU A 65 6.43 -11.45 -4.77
CA GLU A 65 6.68 -12.83 -5.22
C GLU A 65 5.54 -13.34 -6.10
N HIS A 66 4.29 -13.00 -5.78
CA HIS A 66 3.12 -13.21 -6.65
C HIS A 66 3.16 -12.37 -7.94
N GLY A 67 4.15 -11.49 -8.07
CA GLY A 67 4.37 -10.69 -9.26
C GLY A 67 3.65 -9.36 -9.29
N ILE A 68 3.15 -8.90 -8.15
CA ILE A 68 2.60 -7.58 -8.01
C ILE A 68 3.75 -6.56 -7.98
N ARG A 69 3.56 -5.48 -8.71
CA ARG A 69 4.48 -4.35 -8.74
C ARG A 69 3.87 -3.20 -7.95
N PHE A 70 4.63 -2.67 -7.00
CA PHE A 70 4.23 -1.48 -6.28
C PHE A 70 4.62 -0.24 -7.09
N LYS A 71 3.78 0.80 -7.04
CA LYS A 71 4.09 2.13 -7.55
C LYS A 71 3.52 3.20 -6.65
N ARG A 72 4.23 4.31 -6.53
CA ARG A 72 3.67 5.53 -5.95
C ARG A 72 2.48 6.02 -6.78
N SER A 73 1.40 6.40 -6.09
CA SER A 73 0.25 7.01 -6.75
C SER A 73 0.55 8.43 -7.20
N LYS A 74 -0.21 8.89 -8.19
CA LYS A 74 -0.02 10.21 -8.81
C LYS A 74 -0.58 11.34 -7.96
N THR A 75 -1.59 11.05 -7.15
CA THR A 75 -2.17 12.03 -6.24
C THR A 75 -1.55 11.90 -4.85
N ASN A 76 -1.77 12.92 -4.03
CA ASN A 76 -1.41 12.90 -2.62
C ASN A 76 -2.59 12.46 -1.73
N SER A 77 -3.70 12.02 -2.32
CA SER A 77 -4.89 11.58 -1.57
C SER A 77 -4.64 10.20 -0.96
N LEU A 78 -5.00 10.03 0.32
CA LEU A 78 -4.89 8.74 1.02
C LEU A 78 -5.82 7.66 0.45
N LYS A 79 -6.86 8.07 -0.27
CA LYS A 79 -7.82 7.17 -0.93
C LYS A 79 -7.33 6.62 -2.26
N ASP A 80 -6.27 7.21 -2.82
CA ASP A 80 -5.79 6.87 -4.15
C ASP A 80 -4.97 5.58 -4.13
N ILE A 81 -5.69 4.51 -3.82
CA ILE A 81 -5.24 3.12 -3.80
C ILE A 81 -5.92 2.45 -4.98
N SER A 82 -5.14 1.90 -5.90
CA SER A 82 -5.71 1.25 -7.10
C SER A 82 -4.87 0.06 -7.53
N PHE A 83 -5.54 -0.93 -8.10
CA PHE A 83 -4.89 -2.13 -8.61
C PHE A 83 -5.34 -2.40 -10.05
N VAL A 84 -4.38 -2.34 -10.98
CA VAL A 84 -4.61 -2.53 -12.41
C VAL A 84 -3.47 -3.36 -12.99
N ASP A 85 -3.80 -4.47 -13.64
CA ASP A 85 -2.87 -5.35 -14.37
C ASP A 85 -1.61 -5.75 -13.58
N GLY A 86 -1.79 -6.14 -12.32
CA GLY A 86 -0.68 -6.55 -11.46
C GLY A 86 0.14 -5.38 -10.89
N VAL A 87 -0.29 -4.14 -11.10
CA VAL A 87 0.33 -2.95 -10.52
C VAL A 87 -0.56 -2.39 -9.41
N LEU A 88 -0.04 -2.40 -8.20
CA LEU A 88 -0.66 -1.81 -7.02
C LEU A 88 -0.09 -0.40 -6.80
N ARG A 89 -0.94 0.61 -6.95
CA ARG A 89 -0.60 2.01 -6.69
C ARG A 89 -1.03 2.39 -5.30
N LEU A 90 -0.12 3.02 -4.56
CA LEU A 90 -0.35 3.43 -3.18
C LEU A 90 0.02 4.89 -2.97
N PRO A 91 -0.71 5.63 -2.11
CA PRO A 91 -0.31 6.95 -1.67
C PRO A 91 1.05 6.88 -0.98
N ALA A 92 1.89 7.88 -1.26
CA ALA A 92 3.19 8.00 -0.62
C ALA A 92 3.08 8.71 0.74
N ILE A 93 3.95 8.35 1.66
CA ILE A 93 4.01 8.96 2.99
C ILE A 93 5.43 9.19 3.46
N SER A 94 5.64 10.31 4.14
CA SER A 94 6.84 10.58 4.94
C SER A 94 6.59 10.14 6.38
N VAL A 95 7.47 9.31 6.91
CA VAL A 95 7.35 8.75 8.26
C VAL A 95 8.44 9.32 9.15
N ASP A 96 8.02 10.08 10.15
CA ASP A 96 8.86 10.71 11.19
C ASP A 96 8.33 10.41 12.60
N SER A 97 8.98 10.97 13.62
CA SER A 97 8.63 10.76 15.04
C SER A 97 7.24 11.28 15.43
N SER A 98 6.66 12.19 14.64
CA SER A 98 5.31 12.75 14.87
C SER A 98 4.21 11.97 14.16
N THR A 99 4.58 11.14 13.18
CA THR A 99 3.63 10.46 12.28
C THR A 99 2.66 9.56 13.04
N MET A 100 3.15 8.83 14.06
CA MET A 100 2.32 7.96 14.87
C MET A 100 1.23 8.73 15.63
N SER A 101 1.60 9.81 16.33
CA SER A 101 0.65 10.61 17.12
C SER A 101 -0.35 11.33 16.22
N ASN A 102 0.10 11.82 15.06
CA ASN A 102 -0.78 12.42 14.05
C ASN A 102 -1.86 11.42 13.59
N PHE A 103 -1.49 10.19 13.25
CA PHE A 103 -2.46 9.17 12.82
C PHE A 103 -3.40 8.73 13.93
N LEU A 104 -2.92 8.57 15.15
CA LEU A 104 -3.79 8.24 16.29
C LEU A 104 -4.83 9.35 16.54
N ASN A 105 -4.40 10.61 16.49
CA ASN A 105 -5.30 11.75 16.64
C ASN A 105 -6.33 11.84 15.49
N LEU A 106 -5.91 11.58 14.25
CA LEU A 106 -6.80 11.56 13.09
C LEU A 106 -7.80 10.40 13.16
N MET A 107 -7.37 9.19 13.50
CA MET A 107 -8.28 8.06 13.69
C MET A 107 -9.25 8.28 14.85
N ALA A 108 -8.80 8.91 15.95
CA ALA A 108 -9.69 9.31 17.05
C ALA A 108 -10.72 10.35 16.61
N PHE A 109 -10.32 11.29 15.74
CA PHE A 109 -11.23 12.26 15.13
C PHE A 109 -12.27 11.59 14.23
N GLU A 110 -11.85 10.69 13.34
CA GLU A 110 -12.77 9.89 12.49
C GLU A 110 -13.76 9.10 13.34
N ARG A 111 -13.30 8.47 14.41
CA ARG A 111 -14.14 7.68 15.32
C ARG A 111 -15.15 8.53 16.11
N SER A 112 -14.80 9.78 16.43
CA SER A 112 -15.67 10.67 17.22
C SER A 112 -16.69 11.42 16.36
N HIS A 113 -16.51 11.46 15.03
CA HIS A 113 -17.37 12.22 14.12
C HIS A 113 -17.83 11.33 12.96
N VAL A 114 -19.06 10.84 12.99
CA VAL A 114 -19.61 9.93 11.96
C VAL A 114 -19.53 10.54 10.54
N GLU A 115 -19.68 11.85 10.41
CA GLU A 115 -19.59 12.55 9.12
C GLU A 115 -18.18 12.57 8.54
N ALA A 116 -17.15 12.37 9.38
CA ALA A 116 -15.76 12.40 8.99
C ALA A 116 -15.39 11.27 8.02
N GLY A 117 -16.08 10.12 8.02
CA GLY A 117 -15.63 8.97 7.23
C GLY A 117 -14.42 8.28 7.85
N SER A 118 -13.77 7.38 7.10
CA SER A 118 -12.80 6.41 7.62
C SER A 118 -11.57 6.25 6.70
N GLU A 119 -11.18 7.35 6.08
CA GLU A 119 -10.17 7.42 5.03
C GLU A 119 -8.78 7.12 5.60
N VAL A 120 -8.49 7.69 6.78
CA VAL A 120 -7.25 7.47 7.51
C VAL A 120 -7.21 6.06 8.08
N ALA A 121 -8.29 5.60 8.71
CA ALA A 121 -8.38 4.23 9.21
C ALA A 121 -8.19 3.19 8.08
N SER A 122 -8.82 3.39 6.92
CA SER A 122 -8.69 2.54 5.74
C SER A 122 -7.25 2.53 5.20
N TYR A 123 -6.62 3.71 5.11
CA TYR A 123 -5.23 3.83 4.69
C TYR A 123 -4.26 3.12 5.65
N ILE A 124 -4.43 3.30 6.97
CA ILE A 124 -3.61 2.63 7.98
C ILE A 124 -3.78 1.12 7.91
N TYR A 125 -5.01 0.64 7.79
CA TYR A 125 -5.30 -0.79 7.65
C TYR A 125 -4.64 -1.39 6.39
N CYS A 126 -4.72 -0.69 5.26
CA CYS A 126 -4.04 -1.11 4.03
C CYS A 126 -2.52 -1.25 4.22
N LYS A 127 -1.89 -0.29 4.92
CA LYS A 127 -0.45 -0.33 5.22
C LYS A 127 -0.10 -1.44 6.20
N ASP A 128 -0.89 -1.62 7.25
CA ASP A 128 -0.72 -2.69 8.25
C ASP A 128 -0.74 -4.08 7.60
N LEU A 129 -1.71 -4.33 6.72
CA LEU A 129 -1.80 -5.58 5.95
C LEU A 129 -0.54 -5.84 5.10
N MET A 130 0.10 -4.79 4.59
CA MET A 130 1.25 -4.91 3.69
C MET A 130 2.58 -4.92 4.44
N ILE A 131 2.66 -4.36 5.65
CA ILE A 131 3.91 -4.14 6.37
C ILE A 131 3.93 -5.03 7.60
N SER A 132 4.50 -6.22 7.47
CA SER A 132 4.68 -7.12 8.61
C SER A 132 6.07 -6.95 9.24
N ASN A 133 7.09 -6.68 8.43
CA ASN A 133 8.48 -6.57 8.86
C ASN A 133 9.27 -5.51 8.06
N ALA A 134 10.55 -5.29 8.43
CA ALA A 134 11.40 -4.29 7.79
C ALA A 134 11.67 -4.54 6.29
N ARG A 135 11.63 -5.80 5.81
CA ARG A 135 11.78 -6.08 4.37
C ARG A 135 10.60 -5.54 3.58
N ASP A 136 9.40 -5.58 4.13
CA ASP A 136 8.21 -5.02 3.51
C ASP A 136 8.32 -3.49 3.38
N VAL A 137 8.81 -2.83 4.44
CA VAL A 137 9.11 -1.40 4.41
C VAL A 137 10.16 -1.10 3.34
N GLN A 138 11.21 -1.90 3.23
CA GLN A 138 12.24 -1.74 2.22
C GLN A 138 11.68 -1.86 0.80
N VAL A 139 10.75 -2.80 0.54
CA VAL A 139 10.06 -2.92 -0.76
C VAL A 139 9.32 -1.63 -1.10
N LEU A 140 8.52 -1.11 -0.16
CA LEU A 140 7.71 0.09 -0.37
C LEU A 140 8.56 1.35 -0.48
N ARG A 141 9.67 1.43 0.27
CA ARG A 141 10.64 2.52 0.21
C ARG A 141 11.37 2.57 -1.12
N ALA A 142 11.76 1.41 -1.67
CA ALA A 142 12.41 1.32 -2.98
C ALA A 142 11.54 1.90 -4.11
N GLU A 143 10.21 1.82 -3.98
CA GLU A 143 9.24 2.36 -4.93
C GLU A 143 8.78 3.80 -4.59
N GLY A 144 9.42 4.44 -3.60
CA GLY A 144 9.12 5.81 -3.18
C GLY A 144 7.76 5.99 -2.51
N ILE A 145 7.15 4.90 -2.04
CA ILE A 145 5.84 4.90 -1.36
C ILE A 145 6.02 5.24 0.13
N ILE A 146 7.15 4.84 0.73
CA ILE A 146 7.51 5.24 2.09
C ILE A 146 8.81 6.01 2.03
N LEU A 147 8.79 7.24 2.52
CA LEU A 147 9.98 8.00 2.84
C LEU A 147 10.23 7.84 4.34
N ASN A 148 11.26 7.07 4.69
CA ASN A 148 11.63 6.81 6.08
C ASN A 148 12.53 7.94 6.61
N LEU A 149 12.05 8.68 7.62
CA LEU A 149 12.81 9.67 8.39
C LEU A 149 13.04 9.21 9.84
N LEU A 150 12.71 7.96 10.16
CA LEU A 150 13.07 7.30 11.41
C LEU A 150 14.45 6.65 11.30
N GLU A 151 14.94 6.14 12.43
CA GLU A 151 16.27 5.55 12.55
C GLU A 151 16.44 4.22 11.79
N SER A 152 15.34 3.46 11.57
CA SER A 152 15.39 2.17 10.89
C SER A 152 14.09 1.80 10.16
N ASP A 153 14.17 0.86 9.22
CA ASP A 153 13.00 0.30 8.52
C ASP A 153 12.16 -0.57 9.49
N GLU A 154 12.79 -1.17 10.51
CA GLU A 154 12.13 -1.87 11.62
C GLU A 154 11.23 -0.93 12.43
N ALA A 155 11.70 0.28 12.75
CA ALA A 155 10.92 1.25 13.51
C ALA A 155 9.63 1.63 12.77
N VAL A 156 9.70 1.80 11.44
CA VAL A 156 8.52 2.04 10.59
C VAL A 156 7.57 0.86 10.63
N ALA A 157 8.07 -0.37 10.52
CA ALA A 157 7.24 -1.56 10.57
C ALA A 157 6.51 -1.68 11.93
N THR A 158 7.23 -1.47 13.03
CA THR A 158 6.63 -1.47 14.38
C THR A 158 5.57 -0.37 14.54
N MET A 159 5.80 0.83 13.99
CA MET A 159 4.83 1.92 14.02
C MET A 159 3.51 1.53 13.32
N PHE A 160 3.58 1.03 12.08
CA PHE A 160 2.37 0.64 11.34
C PHE A 160 1.66 -0.56 11.98
N ASN A 161 2.39 -1.60 12.39
CA ASN A 161 1.85 -2.72 13.14
C ASN A 161 1.14 -2.28 14.43
N SER A 162 1.64 -1.24 15.10
CA SER A 162 1.01 -0.67 16.29
C SER A 162 -0.26 0.10 15.92
N LEU A 163 -0.22 0.92 14.86
CA LEU A 163 -1.37 1.67 14.36
C LEU A 163 -2.51 0.77 13.88
N GLY A 164 -2.19 -0.35 13.21
CA GLY A 164 -3.15 -1.33 12.72
C GLY A 164 -4.06 -1.90 13.80
N ARG A 165 -3.54 -2.08 15.03
CA ARG A 165 -4.32 -2.55 16.20
C ARG A 165 -5.49 -1.64 16.56
N TYR A 166 -5.43 -0.37 16.15
CA TYR A 166 -6.47 0.63 16.44
C TYR A 166 -7.42 0.86 15.24
N SER A 167 -7.16 0.25 14.08
CA SER A 167 -7.83 0.53 12.80
C SER A 167 -9.13 -0.26 12.54
N THR A 168 -9.68 -0.95 13.54
CA THR A 168 -10.74 -1.98 13.41
C THR A 168 -12.16 -1.47 13.09
N ILE A 169 -12.33 -0.31 12.43
CA ILE A 169 -13.65 0.30 12.26
C ILE A 169 -13.85 0.79 10.81
N CYS A 170 -14.88 0.24 10.16
CA CYS A 170 -15.53 0.70 8.93
C CYS A 170 -14.60 1.10 7.78
N PHE A 171 -14.30 0.20 6.85
CA PHE A 171 -13.45 0.52 5.69
C PHE A 171 -14.24 1.08 4.51
N GLU A 172 -13.59 1.94 3.73
CA GLU A 172 -14.16 2.39 2.47
C GLU A 172 -14.33 1.22 1.49
N SER A 173 -15.46 1.18 0.80
CA SER A 173 -15.79 0.15 -0.20
C SER A 173 -14.71 0.02 -1.29
N ASN A 174 -14.14 1.14 -1.74
CA ASN A 174 -13.07 1.14 -2.73
C ASN A 174 -11.84 0.35 -2.27
N LEU A 175 -11.42 0.49 -1.00
CA LEU A 175 -10.29 -0.28 -0.49
C LEU A 175 -10.59 -1.77 -0.52
N ILE A 176 -11.79 -2.18 -0.09
CA ILE A 176 -12.23 -3.57 -0.10
C ILE A 176 -12.16 -4.15 -1.52
N ASP A 177 -12.67 -3.42 -2.51
CA ASP A 177 -12.63 -3.83 -3.91
C ASP A 177 -11.20 -4.01 -4.42
N VAL A 178 -10.28 -3.13 -4.02
CA VAL A 178 -8.86 -3.25 -4.39
C VAL A 178 -8.22 -4.47 -3.73
N LEU A 179 -8.47 -4.69 -2.44
CA LEU A 179 -7.95 -5.85 -1.72
C LEU A 179 -8.46 -7.17 -2.32
N GLU A 180 -9.73 -7.23 -2.71
CA GLU A 180 -10.29 -8.40 -3.38
C GLU A 180 -9.63 -8.66 -4.74
N LYS A 181 -9.42 -7.61 -5.55
CA LYS A 181 -8.72 -7.73 -6.84
C LYS A 181 -7.28 -8.21 -6.66
N VAL A 182 -6.58 -7.72 -5.65
CA VAL A 182 -5.22 -8.16 -5.30
C VAL A 182 -5.23 -9.63 -4.91
N ASN A 183 -6.11 -10.03 -3.99
CA ASN A 183 -6.23 -11.42 -3.56
C ASN A 183 -6.56 -12.36 -4.72
N LYS A 184 -7.52 -11.98 -5.58
CA LYS A 184 -7.88 -12.74 -6.79
C LYS A 184 -6.71 -12.85 -7.76
N TYR A 185 -5.88 -11.81 -7.87
CA TYR A 185 -4.67 -11.86 -8.69
C TYR A 185 -3.64 -12.85 -8.13
N CYS A 186 -3.37 -12.81 -6.82
CA CYS A 186 -2.45 -13.74 -6.16
C CYS A 186 -2.90 -15.21 -6.32
N ASN A 187 -4.21 -15.47 -6.22
CA ASN A 187 -4.80 -16.80 -6.35
C ASN A 187 -4.87 -17.34 -7.79
N LYS A 188 -4.44 -16.58 -8.80
CA LYS A 188 -4.28 -17.15 -10.15
C LYS A 188 -3.18 -18.21 -10.12
N ARG A 189 -3.44 -19.39 -10.70
CA ARG A 189 -2.49 -20.52 -10.73
C ARG A 189 -1.08 -20.08 -11.10
N TRP A 190 -0.91 -19.37 -12.22
CA TRP A 190 0.40 -18.88 -12.67
C TRP A 190 1.13 -18.04 -11.62
N ASN A 191 0.42 -17.16 -10.91
CA ASN A 191 1.00 -16.28 -9.89
C ASN A 191 1.33 -17.03 -8.60
N MET A 192 0.55 -18.05 -8.24
CA MET A 192 0.90 -18.98 -7.15
C MET A 192 2.16 -19.80 -7.49
N TRP A 193 2.23 -20.37 -8.70
CA TRP A 193 3.40 -21.11 -9.16
C TRP A 193 4.65 -20.23 -9.17
N ARG A 194 4.51 -18.97 -9.62
CA ARG A 194 5.59 -17.99 -9.57
C ARG A 194 6.04 -17.71 -8.14
N ALA A 195 5.11 -17.44 -7.22
CA ALA A 195 5.45 -17.18 -5.82
C ALA A 195 6.18 -18.37 -5.20
N ASN A 196 5.66 -19.60 -5.38
CA ASN A 196 6.32 -20.82 -4.92
C ASN A 196 7.72 -20.98 -5.52
N LEU A 197 7.89 -20.69 -6.81
CA LEU A 197 9.19 -20.78 -7.46
C LEU A 197 10.18 -19.75 -6.90
N ILE A 198 9.74 -18.51 -6.67
CA ILE A 198 10.58 -17.47 -6.06
C ILE A 198 10.96 -17.87 -4.63
N HIS A 199 9.95 -18.19 -3.82
CA HIS A 199 10.13 -18.53 -2.42
C HIS A 199 11.04 -19.76 -2.21
N THR A 200 10.89 -20.81 -3.02
CA THR A 200 11.69 -22.05 -2.89
C THR A 200 13.07 -21.94 -3.52
N TYR A 201 13.19 -21.37 -4.72
CA TYR A 201 14.45 -21.44 -5.49
C TYR A 201 15.34 -20.22 -5.28
N PHE A 202 14.77 -19.03 -5.14
CA PHE A 202 15.55 -17.79 -5.00
C PHE A 202 15.90 -17.43 -3.55
N SER A 203 15.33 -18.14 -2.57
CA SER A 203 15.72 -17.99 -1.16
C SER A 203 17.05 -18.70 -0.83
N ASN A 204 17.46 -19.69 -1.61
CA ASN A 204 18.70 -20.44 -1.39
C ASN A 204 19.66 -20.26 -2.58
N PRO A 205 20.82 -19.59 -2.38
CA PRO A 205 21.78 -19.34 -3.45
C PRO A 205 22.25 -20.61 -4.17
N TRP A 206 22.40 -21.72 -3.44
CA TRP A 206 22.82 -23.00 -4.00
C TRP A 206 21.76 -23.62 -4.90
N VAL A 207 20.48 -23.49 -4.51
CA VAL A 207 19.34 -23.95 -5.33
C VAL A 207 19.22 -23.09 -6.58
N THR A 208 19.41 -21.78 -6.46
CA THR A 208 19.44 -20.87 -7.62
C THR A 208 20.56 -21.25 -8.60
N LEU A 209 21.77 -21.51 -8.10
CA LEU A 209 22.91 -21.90 -8.95
C LEU A 209 22.67 -23.25 -9.65
N SER A 210 22.11 -24.22 -8.93
CA SER A 210 21.74 -25.52 -9.48
C SER A 210 20.69 -25.38 -10.58
N LEU A 211 19.67 -24.55 -10.38
CA LEU A 211 18.63 -24.26 -11.37
C LEU A 211 19.22 -23.65 -12.65
N ILE A 212 20.15 -22.68 -12.51
CA ILE A 212 20.83 -22.05 -13.65
C ILE A 212 21.63 -23.09 -14.45
N ALA A 213 22.40 -23.93 -13.76
CA ALA A 213 23.17 -24.98 -14.41
C ALA A 213 22.26 -25.98 -15.15
N ALA A 214 21.14 -26.38 -14.55
CA ALA A 214 20.17 -27.27 -15.18
C ALA A 214 19.56 -26.66 -16.45
N VAL A 215 19.14 -25.39 -16.41
CA VAL A 215 18.61 -24.67 -17.59
C VAL A 215 19.66 -24.57 -18.70
N PHE A 216 20.91 -24.30 -18.34
CA PHE A 216 22.01 -24.21 -19.31
C PHE A 216 22.28 -25.56 -20.00
N LEU A 217 22.36 -26.65 -19.22
CA LEU A 217 22.52 -28.00 -19.75
C LEU A 217 21.33 -28.42 -20.63
N PHE A 218 20.11 -28.03 -20.26
CA PHE A 218 18.91 -28.30 -21.04
C PHE A 218 18.92 -27.54 -22.38
N ALA A 219 19.36 -26.29 -22.39
CA ALA A 219 19.53 -25.53 -23.63
C ALA A 219 20.58 -26.16 -24.56
N LEU A 220 21.72 -26.59 -24.01
CA LEU A 220 22.75 -27.30 -24.78
C LEU A 220 22.22 -28.60 -25.39
N THR A 221 21.44 -29.39 -24.64
CA THR A 221 20.86 -30.63 -25.15
C THR A 221 19.84 -30.40 -26.26
N ILE A 222 19.02 -29.35 -26.18
CA ILE A 222 18.12 -28.96 -27.29
C ILE A 222 18.94 -28.62 -28.54
N ILE A 223 19.99 -27.80 -28.40
CA ILE A 223 20.85 -27.39 -29.51
C ILE A 223 21.49 -28.63 -30.15
N GLN A 224 22.08 -29.52 -29.34
CA GLN A 224 22.65 -30.78 -29.80
C GLN A 224 21.62 -31.62 -30.56
N THR A 225 20.42 -31.78 -30.01
CA THR A 225 19.33 -32.56 -30.63
C THR A 225 18.93 -31.98 -31.99
N VAL A 226 18.81 -30.66 -32.09
CA VAL A 226 18.48 -29.99 -33.35
C VAL A 226 19.58 -30.20 -34.39
N TYR A 227 20.85 -30.05 -34.02
CA TYR A 227 21.96 -30.32 -34.94
C TYR A 227 21.99 -31.77 -35.40
N SER A 228 21.79 -32.74 -34.50
CA SER A 228 21.74 -34.16 -34.86
C SER A 228 20.59 -34.49 -35.81
N VAL A 229 19.41 -33.88 -35.63
CA VAL A 229 18.26 -34.09 -36.53
C VAL A 229 18.49 -33.44 -37.90
N LEU A 230 19.12 -32.26 -37.94
CA LEU A 230 19.46 -31.59 -39.20
C LEU A 230 20.53 -32.35 -39.99
N ASP A 231 21.54 -32.87 -39.29
CA ASP A 231 22.60 -33.69 -39.90
C ASP A 231 22.04 -35.00 -40.47
N TYR A 232 21.10 -35.65 -39.75
CA TYR A 232 20.42 -36.85 -40.23
C TYR A 232 19.52 -36.64 -41.47
N ARG A 233 19.06 -35.40 -41.71
CA ARG A 233 18.22 -35.08 -42.89
C ARG A 233 19.01 -34.69 -44.14
N LYS A 234 20.33 -34.57 -44.04
CA LYS A 234 21.21 -34.14 -45.13
C LYS A 234 21.80 -35.33 -45.87
#